data_AF-A0A1Z5LBF0-F1
#
_entry.id   AF-A0A1Z5LBF0-F1
#
_cell.length_a   1.000
_cell.length_b   1.000
_cell.length_c   1.000
_cell.angle_alpha   90.00
_cell.angle_beta   90.00
_cell.angle_gamma   90.00
#
_symmetry.space_group_name_H-M   'P 1'
#
loop_
_entity.id
_entity.type
_entity.pdbx_description
1 polymer ?
#
loop_
_entity_poly.entity_id
_entity_poly.type
_entity_poly.pdbx_seq_one_letter_code
_entity_poly.pdbx_strand_id
1 'polypeptide(L)'
;MERVPIPIKESMEEPTAKVNVLLQAYISQLKLEGLALMADMVFVTQSAARLMRAIFEIVLHRGWAQLADKALSLCKMIDKRMWQSMTPLRQFRKVPDEVIKKVEKKNFPWDRLYDLGVSEIGELLRMPKLGKLVHRYVHQFPKLELSAHIQPITRSVLRVELTITPDFQWDEKVHGTSEAFWILVEDVDSEVILHHEYFLLKSKFAQDEHLVKFFVPVFEPLPPQYFIRIVSDRWIGSETQLPVSFRHLILPEKYPPPTELLDLQPLPVSALRNPSFEALYKDKFPFFNPIQTQVFNAVYSSDDNVFIGAPTGSGKTICAEFAMLRLFAQTAEGRCVYVTPKEALAELVYTDWTQKFFPGPQQEGGHPDWRNGYRSEAFGKRQYHYQHAREMGRPLAALEAAKECTEHQFVHCGRVAPCWRRRWTGAGSHLFPNALHLFAD
;
A
#
# COMPACT_ATOMS: atom_id res chain seq x y z
N MET A 1 -23.99 -37.45 22.51
CA MET A 1 -24.13 -35.99 22.33
C MET A 1 -23.76 -35.21 23.59
N GLU A 2 -24.15 -35.65 24.78
CA GLU A 2 -24.00 -34.86 26.04
C GLU A 2 -22.57 -34.45 26.43
N ARG A 3 -21.53 -35.02 25.78
CA ARG A 3 -20.12 -34.73 26.06
C ARG A 3 -19.44 -33.83 25.04
N VAL A 4 -20.14 -33.41 23.98
CA VAL A 4 -19.53 -32.53 22.97
C VAL A 4 -19.68 -31.07 23.38
N PRO A 5 -18.64 -30.23 23.19
CA PRO A 5 -18.63 -28.87 23.75
C PRO A 5 -19.52 -27.88 22.98
N ILE A 6 -19.78 -28.10 21.70
CA ILE A 6 -20.64 -27.22 20.88
C ILE A 6 -22.03 -27.86 20.76
N PRO A 7 -23.11 -27.17 21.18
CA PRO A 7 -24.47 -27.70 21.08
C PRO A 7 -24.86 -28.08 19.64
N ILE A 8 -25.60 -29.17 19.52
CA ILE A 8 -26.12 -29.70 18.25
C ILE A 8 -27.63 -29.50 18.28
N LYS A 9 -28.18 -28.92 17.22
CA LYS A 9 -29.62 -28.61 17.14
C LYS A 9 -30.41 -29.75 16.52
N GLU A 10 -29.74 -30.52 15.68
CA GLU A 10 -30.28 -31.62 14.89
C GLU A 10 -30.58 -32.85 15.75
N SER A 11 -31.57 -33.66 15.32
CA SER A 11 -31.92 -34.92 15.98
C SER A 11 -30.82 -35.99 15.81
N MET A 12 -30.73 -36.93 16.75
CA MET A 12 -29.75 -38.03 16.71
C MET A 12 -29.87 -38.93 15.49
N GLU A 13 -31.05 -39.00 14.90
CA GLU A 13 -31.34 -39.82 13.72
C GLU A 13 -30.83 -39.16 12.43
N GLU A 14 -30.53 -37.86 12.46
CA GLU A 14 -30.07 -37.14 11.28
C GLU A 14 -28.58 -37.39 10.99
N PRO A 15 -28.21 -37.66 9.72
CA PRO A 15 -26.81 -37.81 9.32
C PRO A 15 -25.95 -36.57 9.61
N THR A 16 -26.56 -35.37 9.58
CA THR A 16 -25.93 -34.08 9.92
C THR A 16 -25.42 -34.06 11.36
N ALA A 17 -26.25 -34.53 12.29
CA ALA A 17 -25.90 -34.64 13.70
C ALA A 17 -24.74 -35.62 13.91
N LYS A 18 -24.75 -36.76 13.20
CA LYS A 18 -23.64 -37.73 13.22
C LYS A 18 -22.32 -37.08 12.78
N VAL A 19 -22.29 -36.39 11.64
CA VAL A 19 -21.07 -35.73 11.13
C VAL A 19 -20.56 -34.67 12.13
N ASN A 20 -21.47 -33.87 12.71
CA ASN A 20 -21.14 -32.85 13.69
C ASN A 20 -20.50 -33.46 14.95
N VAL A 21 -21.15 -34.48 15.55
CA VAL A 21 -20.61 -35.18 16.72
C VAL A 21 -19.23 -35.78 16.43
N LEU A 22 -19.07 -36.45 15.27
CA LEU A 22 -17.80 -37.09 14.91
C LEU A 22 -16.66 -36.07 14.76
N LEU A 23 -16.94 -34.90 14.18
CA LEU A 23 -15.95 -33.83 14.06
C LEU A 23 -15.56 -33.29 15.44
N GLN A 24 -16.52 -33.02 16.32
CA GLN A 24 -16.24 -32.56 17.68
C GLN A 24 -15.51 -33.61 18.52
N ALA A 25 -15.86 -34.89 18.37
CA ALA A 25 -15.17 -36.01 19.01
C ALA A 25 -13.71 -36.13 18.52
N TYR A 26 -13.47 -35.89 17.23
CA TYR A 26 -12.14 -35.86 16.65
C TYR A 26 -11.27 -34.75 17.26
N ILE A 27 -11.77 -33.51 17.34
CA ILE A 27 -11.06 -32.37 17.93
C ILE A 27 -10.81 -32.60 19.43
N SER A 28 -11.77 -33.22 20.12
CA SER A 28 -11.67 -33.57 21.55
C SER A 28 -10.78 -34.78 21.84
N GLN A 29 -10.26 -35.46 20.81
CA GLN A 29 -9.48 -36.69 20.93
C GLN A 29 -10.19 -37.82 21.71
N LEU A 30 -11.52 -37.90 21.58
CA LEU A 30 -12.29 -38.95 22.24
C LEU A 30 -12.03 -40.31 21.58
N LYS A 31 -11.89 -41.35 22.41
CA LYS A 31 -11.84 -42.73 21.94
C LYS A 31 -13.27 -43.21 21.69
N LEU A 32 -13.54 -43.63 20.46
CA LEU A 32 -14.84 -44.19 20.07
C LEU A 32 -14.75 -45.71 20.08
N GLU A 33 -15.76 -46.37 20.65
CA GLU A 33 -15.91 -47.81 20.58
C GLU A 33 -16.69 -48.17 19.30
N GLY A 34 -16.17 -49.12 18.52
CA GLY A 34 -16.80 -49.59 17.27
C GLY A 34 -16.05 -49.18 15.99
N LEU A 35 -15.76 -50.18 15.15
CA LEU A 35 -14.97 -50.01 13.92
C LEU A 35 -15.66 -49.09 12.90
N ALA A 36 -16.99 -49.17 12.76
CA ALA A 36 -17.75 -48.37 11.80
C ALA A 36 -17.66 -46.86 12.11
N LEU A 37 -17.87 -46.46 13.37
CA LEU A 37 -17.81 -45.05 13.78
C LEU A 37 -16.40 -44.46 13.66
N MET A 38 -15.36 -45.27 13.92
CA MET A 38 -13.98 -44.84 13.71
C MET A 38 -13.67 -44.61 12.22
N ALA A 39 -14.15 -45.49 11.33
CA ALA A 39 -14.00 -45.32 9.89
C ALA A 39 -14.70 -44.05 9.39
N ASP A 40 -15.93 -43.80 9.85
CA ASP A 40 -16.69 -42.59 9.53
C ASP A 40 -16.00 -41.31 10.03
N MET A 41 -15.44 -41.34 11.26
CA MET A 41 -14.70 -40.20 11.80
C MET A 41 -13.47 -39.86 10.94
N VAL A 42 -12.71 -40.87 10.50
CA VAL A 42 -11.55 -40.67 9.62
C VAL A 42 -12.00 -40.10 8.28
N PHE A 43 -13.06 -40.63 7.67
CA PHE A 43 -13.60 -40.14 6.41
C PHE A 43 -14.04 -38.68 6.48
N VAL A 44 -14.79 -38.30 7.52
CA VAL A 44 -15.23 -36.92 7.75
C VAL A 44 -14.03 -35.99 7.91
N THR A 45 -13.06 -36.38 8.72
CA THR A 45 -11.92 -35.51 9.10
C THR A 45 -10.91 -35.32 7.97
N GLN A 46 -10.69 -36.32 7.12
CA GLN A 46 -9.91 -36.19 5.87
C GLN A 46 -10.47 -35.10 4.94
N SER A 47 -11.77 -34.84 5.03
CA SER A 47 -12.46 -33.83 4.23
C SER A 47 -12.69 -32.51 4.96
N ALA A 48 -12.76 -32.54 6.28
CA ALA A 48 -13.09 -31.38 7.10
C ALA A 48 -12.11 -30.22 6.90
N ALA A 49 -10.79 -30.48 6.83
CA ALA A 49 -9.79 -29.42 6.69
C ALA A 49 -9.96 -28.60 5.41
N ARG A 50 -10.13 -29.26 4.26
CA ARG A 50 -10.32 -28.58 2.96
C ARG A 50 -11.67 -27.86 2.86
N LEU A 51 -12.72 -28.48 3.40
CA LEU A 51 -14.07 -27.88 3.40
C LEU A 51 -14.11 -26.65 4.30
N MET A 52 -13.51 -26.73 5.50
CA MET A 52 -13.44 -25.60 6.41
C MET A 52 -12.58 -24.47 5.85
N ARG A 53 -11.50 -24.81 5.14
CA ARG A 53 -10.67 -23.80 4.47
C ARG A 53 -11.43 -23.06 3.36
N ALA A 54 -12.21 -23.79 2.56
CA ALA A 54 -13.08 -23.17 1.56
C ALA A 54 -14.13 -22.24 2.19
N ILE A 55 -14.72 -22.65 3.32
CA ILE A 55 -15.65 -21.79 4.08
C ILE A 55 -14.94 -20.52 4.56
N PHE A 56 -13.75 -20.66 5.14
CA PHE A 56 -12.96 -19.51 5.58
C PHE A 56 -12.69 -18.53 4.43
N GLU A 57 -12.25 -19.01 3.27
CA GLU A 57 -11.96 -18.16 2.11
C GLU A 57 -13.22 -17.44 1.58
N ILE A 58 -14.36 -18.12 1.50
CA ILE A 58 -15.65 -17.50 1.11
C ILE A 58 -16.01 -16.37 2.07
N VAL A 59 -15.88 -16.61 3.37
CA VAL A 59 -16.28 -15.68 4.42
C VAL A 59 -15.31 -14.49 4.50
N LEU A 60 -14.02 -14.73 4.31
CA LEU A 60 -12.98 -13.70 4.25
C LEU A 60 -13.22 -12.76 3.05
N HIS A 61 -13.50 -13.30 1.87
CA HIS A 61 -13.79 -12.50 0.68
C HIS A 61 -15.11 -11.72 0.77
N ARG A 62 -16.08 -12.21 1.55
CA ARG A 62 -17.32 -11.47 1.86
C ARG A 62 -17.13 -10.40 2.94
N GLY A 63 -16.01 -10.41 3.63
CA GLY A 63 -15.67 -9.43 4.66
C GLY A 63 -16.40 -9.62 5.99
N TRP A 64 -16.83 -10.84 6.34
CA TRP A 64 -17.52 -11.11 7.61
C TRP A 64 -16.52 -11.47 8.71
N ALA A 65 -16.12 -10.51 9.54
CA ALA A 65 -15.02 -10.63 10.49
C ALA A 65 -15.23 -11.73 11.54
N GLN A 66 -16.37 -11.72 12.25
CA GLN A 66 -16.70 -12.72 13.27
C GLN A 66 -16.74 -14.15 12.74
N LEU A 67 -17.31 -14.34 11.53
CA LEU A 67 -17.40 -15.66 10.94
C LEU A 67 -16.05 -16.11 10.38
N ALA A 68 -15.24 -15.19 9.84
CA ALA A 68 -13.90 -15.49 9.35
C ALA A 68 -13.00 -15.95 10.50
N ASP A 69 -13.11 -15.28 11.66
CA ASP A 69 -12.41 -15.69 12.87
C ASP A 69 -12.78 -17.12 13.30
N LYS A 70 -14.09 -17.40 13.43
CA LYS A 70 -14.58 -18.72 13.82
C LYS A 70 -14.19 -19.81 12.82
N ALA A 71 -14.26 -19.52 11.52
CA ALA A 71 -13.89 -20.45 10.46
C ALA A 71 -12.38 -20.76 10.48
N LEU A 72 -11.53 -19.73 10.62
CA LEU A 72 -10.10 -19.90 10.73
C LEU A 72 -9.72 -20.66 12.00
N SER A 73 -10.34 -20.32 13.13
CA SER A 73 -10.17 -21.04 14.39
C SER A 73 -10.55 -22.51 14.24
N LEU A 74 -11.66 -22.82 13.57
CA LEU A 74 -12.06 -24.20 13.31
C LEU A 74 -11.09 -24.94 12.37
N CYS A 75 -10.54 -24.28 11.33
CA CYS A 75 -9.46 -24.85 10.52
C CYS A 75 -8.28 -25.30 11.38
N LYS A 76 -7.82 -24.42 12.29
CA LYS A 76 -6.70 -24.72 13.19
C LYS A 76 -7.04 -25.82 14.19
N MET A 77 -8.25 -25.80 14.77
CA MET A 77 -8.70 -26.80 15.74
C MET A 77 -8.78 -28.21 15.10
N ILE A 78 -9.18 -28.28 13.83
CA ILE A 78 -9.16 -29.53 13.05
C ILE A 78 -7.71 -29.98 12.80
N ASP A 79 -6.83 -29.09 12.32
CA ASP A 79 -5.42 -29.43 12.01
C ASP A 79 -4.63 -29.84 13.26
N LYS A 80 -4.74 -29.07 14.34
CA LYS A 80 -4.03 -29.32 15.62
C LYS A 80 -4.74 -30.33 16.51
N ARG A 81 -5.96 -30.73 16.15
CA ARG A 81 -6.78 -31.69 16.88
C ARG A 81 -6.91 -31.33 18.37
N MET A 82 -7.25 -30.07 18.63
CA MET A 82 -7.43 -29.51 19.97
C MET A 82 -8.37 -28.31 19.93
N TRP A 83 -8.99 -27.97 21.05
CA TRP A 83 -9.84 -26.79 21.18
C TRP A 83 -9.04 -25.54 21.53
N GLN A 84 -9.56 -24.37 21.16
CA GLN A 84 -8.96 -23.06 21.49
C GLN A 84 -8.87 -22.76 23.00
N SER A 85 -9.73 -23.39 23.81
CA SER A 85 -9.74 -23.24 25.27
C SER A 85 -8.60 -24.00 25.96
N MET A 86 -7.92 -24.88 25.24
CA MET A 86 -6.78 -25.64 25.75
C MET A 86 -5.49 -24.81 25.65
N THR A 87 -4.47 -25.16 26.44
CA THR A 87 -3.22 -24.39 26.43
C THR A 87 -2.48 -24.49 25.07
N PRO A 88 -1.96 -23.38 24.52
CA PRO A 88 -1.17 -23.40 23.30
C PRO A 88 0.06 -24.32 23.35
N LEU A 89 0.57 -24.65 24.55
CA LEU A 89 1.69 -25.58 24.75
C LEU A 89 1.44 -26.97 24.16
N ARG A 90 0.18 -27.40 24.02
CA ARG A 90 -0.18 -28.68 23.39
C ARG A 90 0.32 -28.81 21.95
N GLN A 91 0.54 -27.69 21.27
CA GLN A 91 1.03 -27.68 19.89
C GLN A 91 2.50 -28.14 19.79
N PHE A 92 3.26 -28.09 20.90
CA PHE A 92 4.61 -28.59 20.97
C PHE A 92 4.64 -30.08 21.36
N ARG A 93 4.88 -30.96 20.39
CA ARG A 93 4.87 -32.43 20.57
C ARG A 93 5.85 -33.00 21.62
N LYS A 94 6.84 -32.22 22.04
CA LYS A 94 7.88 -32.63 23.01
C LYS A 94 7.53 -32.29 24.46
N VAL A 95 6.41 -31.60 24.70
CA VAL A 95 5.97 -31.27 26.06
C VAL A 95 5.25 -32.47 26.68
N PRO A 96 5.64 -32.93 27.89
CA PRO A 96 4.94 -34.01 28.56
C PRO A 96 3.50 -33.66 28.92
N ASP A 97 2.57 -34.60 28.77
CA ASP A 97 1.16 -34.42 29.12
C ASP A 97 0.92 -34.03 30.58
N GLU A 98 1.80 -34.43 31.50
CA GLU A 98 1.73 -34.04 32.91
C GLU A 98 1.85 -32.51 33.08
N VAL A 99 2.73 -31.88 32.30
CA VAL A 99 2.93 -30.42 32.31
C VAL A 99 1.67 -29.74 31.78
N ILE A 100 1.16 -30.18 30.64
CA ILE A 100 -0.04 -29.64 29.99
C ILE A 100 -1.23 -29.67 30.96
N LYS A 101 -1.48 -30.83 31.60
CA LYS A 101 -2.58 -30.99 32.56
C LYS A 101 -2.43 -30.07 33.78
N LYS A 102 -1.21 -29.85 34.28
CA LYS A 102 -0.96 -28.94 35.40
C LYS A 102 -1.18 -27.47 35.03
N VAL A 103 -0.74 -27.06 33.83
CA VAL A 103 -0.95 -25.70 33.32
C VAL A 103 -2.44 -25.42 33.19
N GLU A 104 -3.19 -26.32 32.55
CA GLU A 104 -4.63 -26.18 32.36
C GLU A 104 -5.41 -26.24 33.67
N LYS A 105 -5.02 -27.11 34.62
CA LYS A 105 -5.65 -27.17 35.94
C LYS A 105 -5.49 -25.87 36.74
N LYS A 106 -4.37 -25.17 36.55
CA LYS A 106 -4.13 -23.87 37.19
C LYS A 106 -4.86 -22.72 36.51
N ASN A 107 -5.31 -22.92 35.26
CA ASN A 107 -5.99 -21.92 34.45
C ASN A 107 -5.28 -20.55 34.45
N PHE A 108 -3.95 -20.58 34.38
CA PHE A 108 -3.13 -19.38 34.37
C PHE A 108 -3.15 -18.76 32.97
N PRO A 109 -3.39 -17.43 32.82
CA PRO A 109 -3.43 -16.79 31.51
C PRO A 109 -2.14 -16.99 30.71
N TRP A 110 -2.27 -17.29 29.42
CA TRP A 110 -1.13 -17.57 28.54
C TRP A 110 -0.15 -16.40 28.48
N ASP A 111 -0.66 -15.17 28.32
CA ASP A 111 0.15 -13.97 28.14
C ASP A 111 1.03 -13.64 29.35
N ARG A 112 0.59 -14.05 30.55
CA ARG A 112 1.34 -13.86 31.79
C ARG A 112 2.55 -14.80 31.90
N LEU A 113 2.63 -15.86 31.09
CA LEU A 113 3.79 -16.75 31.10
C LEU A 113 5.04 -16.11 30.48
N TYR A 114 4.88 -15.06 29.66
CA TYR A 114 6.00 -14.29 29.10
C TYR A 114 6.70 -13.43 30.16
N ASP A 115 5.98 -12.96 31.17
CA ASP A 115 6.52 -12.12 32.25
C ASP A 115 7.36 -12.91 33.27
N LEU A 116 7.22 -14.25 33.30
CA LEU A 116 7.77 -15.09 34.35
C LEU A 116 9.16 -15.64 34.03
N GLY A 117 10.03 -15.64 35.04
CA GLY A 117 11.33 -16.27 34.96
C GLY A 117 11.28 -17.80 34.97
N VAL A 118 12.38 -18.44 34.58
CA VAL A 118 12.51 -19.92 34.54
C VAL A 118 12.19 -20.58 35.89
N SER A 119 12.67 -20.01 36.99
CA SER A 119 12.45 -20.52 38.35
C SER A 119 11.00 -20.38 38.77
N GLU A 120 10.38 -19.22 38.48
CA GLU A 120 8.99 -18.91 38.82
C GLU A 120 8.02 -19.82 38.07
N ILE A 121 8.27 -20.11 36.78
CA ILE A 121 7.49 -21.08 36.00
C ILE A 121 7.64 -22.49 36.63
N GLY A 122 8.85 -22.84 37.06
CA GLY A 122 9.12 -24.11 37.74
C GLY A 122 8.34 -24.27 39.04
N GLU A 123 8.33 -23.23 39.87
CA GLU A 123 7.57 -23.17 41.14
C GLU A 123 6.06 -23.14 40.90
N LEU A 124 5.62 -22.34 39.93
CA LEU A 124 4.22 -22.29 39.49
C LEU A 124 3.75 -23.68 39.09
N LEU A 125 4.51 -24.45 38.34
CA LEU A 125 4.10 -25.80 37.94
C LEU A 125 4.38 -26.86 39.03
N ARG A 126 5.02 -26.49 40.14
CA ARG A 126 5.57 -27.42 41.15
C ARG A 126 6.47 -28.48 40.50
N MET A 127 7.21 -28.10 39.46
CA MET A 127 8.08 -28.94 38.65
C MET A 127 9.33 -28.13 38.21
N PRO A 128 10.27 -27.85 39.13
CA PRO A 128 11.39 -26.95 38.84
C PRO A 128 12.28 -27.45 37.68
N LYS A 129 12.43 -28.77 37.51
CA LYS A 129 13.22 -29.36 36.42
C LYS A 129 12.67 -29.03 35.02
N LEU A 130 11.37 -28.82 34.88
CA LEU A 130 10.70 -28.58 33.59
C LEU A 130 10.44 -27.10 33.32
N GLY A 131 10.70 -26.20 34.29
CA GLY A 131 10.54 -24.76 34.11
C GLY A 131 11.32 -24.23 32.91
N LYS A 132 12.57 -24.70 32.73
CA LYS A 132 13.43 -24.32 31.59
C LYS A 132 12.85 -24.75 30.23
N LEU A 133 12.18 -25.90 30.18
CA LEU A 133 11.56 -26.42 28.96
C LEU A 133 10.34 -25.57 28.58
N VAL A 134 9.47 -25.28 29.56
CA VAL A 134 8.26 -24.48 29.35
C VAL A 134 8.62 -23.05 28.97
N HIS A 135 9.55 -22.41 29.70
CA HIS A 135 10.04 -21.07 29.38
C HIS A 135 10.55 -20.98 27.94
N ARG A 136 11.32 -21.97 27.48
CA ARG A 136 11.79 -22.03 26.09
C ARG A 136 10.62 -22.08 25.10
N TYR A 137 9.63 -22.93 25.32
CA TYR A 137 8.49 -23.07 24.40
C TYR A 137 7.57 -21.86 24.39
N VAL A 138 7.40 -21.18 25.51
CA VAL A 138 6.67 -19.91 25.57
C VAL A 138 7.35 -18.87 24.67
N HIS A 139 8.68 -18.74 24.74
CA HIS A 139 9.44 -17.80 23.91
C HIS A 139 9.63 -18.25 22.46
N GLN A 140 9.40 -19.53 22.15
CA GLN A 140 9.36 -20.04 20.77
C GLN A 140 7.96 -19.94 20.18
N PHE A 141 6.92 -19.60 20.95
CA PHE A 141 5.58 -19.50 20.42
C PHE A 141 5.45 -18.25 19.52
N PRO A 142 4.91 -18.37 18.29
CA PRO A 142 4.82 -17.21 17.39
C PRO A 142 3.98 -16.09 17.99
N LYS A 143 4.64 -14.94 18.23
CA LYS A 143 4.05 -13.71 18.72
C LYS A 143 4.58 -12.54 17.90
N LEU A 144 3.69 -11.63 17.51
CA LEU A 144 4.04 -10.48 16.68
C LEU A 144 3.60 -9.22 17.41
N GLU A 145 4.51 -8.27 17.59
CA GLU A 145 4.17 -6.95 18.08
C GLU A 145 3.80 -6.03 16.91
N LEU A 146 2.78 -5.21 17.11
CA LEU A 146 2.21 -4.36 16.08
C LEU A 146 2.33 -2.90 16.48
N SER A 147 2.81 -2.07 15.57
CA SER A 147 2.66 -0.62 15.68
C SER A 147 2.14 -0.05 14.37
N ALA A 148 1.21 0.88 14.44
CA ALA A 148 0.57 1.44 13.26
C ALA A 148 0.74 2.96 13.23
N HIS A 149 1.15 3.48 12.08
CA HIS A 149 1.18 4.89 11.80
C HIS A 149 0.12 5.25 10.76
N ILE A 150 -0.81 6.13 11.13
CA ILE A 150 -1.99 6.48 10.34
C ILE A 150 -1.75 7.81 9.65
N GLN A 151 -2.06 7.86 8.36
CA GLN A 151 -1.86 9.04 7.53
C GLN A 151 -3.13 9.31 6.69
N PRO A 152 -3.91 10.34 7.04
CA PRO A 152 -5.06 10.75 6.24
C PRO A 152 -4.65 11.19 4.83
N ILE A 153 -5.19 10.53 3.81
CA ILE A 153 -4.97 10.90 2.40
C ILE A 153 -6.10 11.79 1.92
N THR A 154 -7.32 11.34 2.16
CA THR A 154 -8.56 12.11 1.92
C THR A 154 -9.46 12.01 3.15
N ARG A 155 -10.63 12.63 3.10
CA ARG A 155 -11.66 12.46 4.15
C ARG A 155 -12.23 11.04 4.23
N SER A 156 -12.10 10.26 3.16
CA SER A 156 -12.68 8.93 3.05
C SER A 156 -11.65 7.81 2.98
N VAL A 157 -10.35 8.13 2.96
CA VAL A 157 -9.28 7.14 2.83
C VAL A 157 -8.13 7.49 3.75
N LEU A 158 -7.76 6.53 4.59
CA LEU A 158 -6.53 6.57 5.39
C LEU A 158 -5.51 5.61 4.80
N ARG A 159 -4.26 6.04 4.76
CA ARG A 159 -3.13 5.14 4.61
C ARG A 159 -2.69 4.68 5.99
N VAL A 160 -2.54 3.37 6.14
CA VAL A 160 -2.00 2.75 7.36
C VAL A 160 -0.64 2.17 7.00
N GLU A 161 0.39 2.58 7.73
CA GLU A 161 1.72 1.99 7.71
C GLU A 161 1.84 1.12 8.97
N LEU A 162 1.66 -0.19 8.80
CA LEU A 162 1.73 -1.20 9.85
C LEU A 162 3.16 -1.75 9.93
N THR A 163 3.80 -1.58 11.07
CA THR A 163 5.09 -2.20 11.38
C THR A 163 4.84 -3.43 12.23
N ILE A 164 5.33 -4.57 11.74
CA ILE A 164 5.20 -5.89 12.36
C ILE A 164 6.59 -6.31 12.86
N THR A 165 6.70 -6.51 14.16
CA THR A 165 7.95 -6.90 14.83
C THR A 165 7.80 -8.32 15.38
N PRO A 166 8.56 -9.31 14.89
CA PRO A 166 8.51 -10.65 15.48
C PRO A 166 9.09 -10.67 16.90
N ASP A 167 8.28 -11.08 17.88
CA ASP A 167 8.66 -11.20 19.29
C ASP A 167 8.66 -12.67 19.73
N PHE A 168 9.46 -13.48 19.03
CA PHE A 168 9.67 -14.89 19.39
C PHE A 168 10.99 -15.44 18.83
N GLN A 169 11.48 -16.50 19.46
CA GLN A 169 12.69 -17.20 19.03
C GLN A 169 12.36 -18.21 17.95
N TRP A 170 12.87 -17.95 16.73
CA TRP A 170 12.72 -18.88 15.62
C TRP A 170 13.49 -20.19 15.87
N ASP A 171 12.77 -21.30 15.71
CA ASP A 171 13.32 -22.66 15.67
C ASP A 171 12.80 -23.38 14.42
N GLU A 172 13.70 -23.71 13.49
CA GLU A 172 13.36 -24.35 12.21
C GLU A 172 12.67 -25.72 12.41
N LYS A 173 12.93 -26.42 13.52
CA LYS A 173 12.28 -27.72 13.82
C LYS A 173 10.81 -27.56 14.20
N VAL A 174 10.41 -26.37 14.64
CA VAL A 174 9.06 -26.05 15.09
C VAL A 174 8.31 -25.28 14.01
N HIS A 175 8.93 -24.24 13.46
CA HIS A 175 8.31 -23.29 12.54
C HIS A 175 8.53 -23.63 11.06
N GLY A 176 9.53 -24.46 10.76
CA GLY A 176 9.95 -24.73 9.40
C GLY A 176 10.59 -23.51 8.73
N THR A 177 10.31 -23.34 7.45
CA THR A 177 10.92 -22.31 6.59
C THR A 177 10.21 -20.96 6.63
N SER A 178 8.91 -20.96 6.94
CA SER A 178 8.09 -19.75 6.99
C SER A 178 6.84 -19.97 7.82
N GLU A 179 6.41 -18.92 8.50
CA GLU A 179 5.15 -18.85 9.25
C GLU A 179 4.22 -17.85 8.58
N ALA A 180 2.96 -18.23 8.51
CA ALA A 180 1.93 -17.48 7.80
C ALA A 180 0.97 -16.83 8.77
N PHE A 181 0.56 -15.61 8.45
CA PHE A 181 -0.37 -14.81 9.23
C PHE A 181 -1.36 -14.10 8.30
N TRP A 182 -2.54 -13.81 8.83
CA TRP A 182 -3.53 -12.94 8.22
C TRP A 182 -3.52 -11.60 8.92
N ILE A 183 -3.34 -10.53 8.16
CA ILE A 183 -3.59 -9.16 8.59
C ILE A 183 -5.04 -8.86 8.27
N LEU A 184 -5.85 -8.59 9.29
CA LEU A 184 -7.27 -8.26 9.17
C LEU A 184 -7.49 -6.88 9.77
N VAL A 185 -8.06 -5.96 9.00
CA VAL A 185 -8.49 -4.66 9.50
C VAL A 185 -9.99 -4.68 9.61
N GLU A 186 -10.48 -4.49 10.82
CA GLU A 186 -11.88 -4.59 11.18
C GLU A 186 -12.43 -3.24 11.63
N ASP A 187 -13.74 -3.09 11.49
CA ASP A 187 -14.49 -1.95 12.01
C ASP A 187 -14.60 -1.97 13.55
N VAL A 188 -15.33 -1.01 14.11
CA VAL A 188 -15.47 -0.83 15.57
C VAL A 188 -16.16 -2.02 16.23
N ASP A 189 -17.11 -2.62 15.52
CA ASP A 189 -17.93 -3.73 16.02
C ASP A 189 -17.30 -5.10 15.71
N SER A 190 -16.16 -5.12 15.02
CA SER A 190 -15.50 -6.34 14.52
C SER A 190 -16.47 -7.21 13.71
N GLU A 191 -17.35 -6.60 12.91
CA GLU A 191 -18.30 -7.30 12.04
C GLU A 191 -17.81 -7.33 10.60
N VAL A 192 -17.19 -6.24 10.14
CA VAL A 192 -16.77 -6.06 8.76
C VAL A 192 -15.25 -5.99 8.65
N ILE A 193 -14.70 -6.81 7.76
CA ILE A 193 -13.30 -6.73 7.36
C ILE A 193 -13.17 -5.66 6.27
N LEU A 194 -12.55 -4.55 6.61
CA LEU A 194 -12.30 -3.42 5.70
C LEU A 194 -11.12 -3.69 4.76
N HIS A 195 -10.12 -4.42 5.24
CA HIS A 195 -8.94 -4.82 4.48
C HIS A 195 -8.40 -6.14 5.03
N HIS A 196 -7.91 -7.01 4.14
CA HIS A 196 -7.15 -8.18 4.55
C HIS A 196 -5.97 -8.43 3.63
N GLU A 197 -4.87 -8.95 4.19
CA GLU A 197 -3.68 -9.32 3.45
C GLU A 197 -3.02 -10.55 4.08
N TYR A 198 -2.41 -11.40 3.25
CA TYR A 198 -1.67 -12.57 3.70
C TYR A 198 -0.20 -12.21 3.92
N PHE A 199 0.27 -12.33 5.16
CA PHE A 199 1.63 -12.02 5.56
C PHE A 199 2.43 -13.31 5.78
N LEU A 200 3.55 -13.46 5.07
CA LEU A 200 4.42 -14.62 5.18
C LEU A 200 5.78 -14.22 5.79
N LEU A 201 5.97 -14.57 7.07
CA LEU A 201 7.22 -14.39 7.78
C LEU A 201 8.19 -15.52 7.43
N LYS A 202 9.29 -15.20 6.75
CA LYS A 202 10.33 -16.18 6.39
C LYS A 202 11.40 -16.23 7.49
N SER A 203 11.98 -17.41 7.71
CA SER A 203 13.03 -17.62 8.72
C SER A 203 14.20 -16.64 8.62
N LYS A 204 14.59 -16.26 7.40
CA LYS A 204 15.68 -15.33 7.12
C LYS A 204 15.44 -13.91 7.64
N PHE A 205 14.18 -13.51 7.77
CA PHE A 205 13.76 -12.18 8.21
C PHE A 205 13.10 -12.22 9.59
N ALA A 206 13.24 -13.34 10.32
CA ALA A 206 12.52 -13.56 11.58
C ALA A 206 12.88 -12.57 12.72
N GLN A 207 13.92 -11.75 12.56
CA GLN A 207 14.33 -10.73 13.53
C GLN A 207 14.14 -9.30 13.00
N ASP A 208 13.76 -9.15 11.73
CA ASP A 208 13.65 -7.85 11.09
C ASP A 208 12.23 -7.29 11.28
N GLU A 209 12.12 -5.97 11.34
CA GLU A 209 10.84 -5.27 11.29
C GLU A 209 10.28 -5.31 9.86
N HIS A 210 8.99 -5.61 9.73
CA HIS A 210 8.31 -5.67 8.43
C HIS A 210 7.31 -4.53 8.32
N LEU A 211 7.41 -3.76 7.23
CA LEU A 211 6.51 -2.65 6.96
C LEU A 211 5.47 -3.06 5.90
N VAL A 212 4.20 -3.01 6.27
CA VAL A 212 3.07 -3.27 5.37
C VAL A 212 2.26 -1.97 5.23
N LYS A 213 1.99 -1.56 3.99
CA LYS A 213 1.27 -0.32 3.69
C LYS A 213 0.00 -0.65 2.94
N PHE A 214 -1.14 -0.25 3.50
CA PHE A 214 -2.44 -0.43 2.88
C PHE A 214 -3.34 0.77 3.12
N PHE A 215 -4.46 0.81 2.39
CA PHE A 215 -5.45 1.86 2.50
C PHE A 215 -6.73 1.30 3.08
N VAL A 216 -7.33 2.05 4.00
CA VAL A 216 -8.62 1.70 4.61
C VAL A 216 -9.63 2.82 4.38
N PRO A 217 -10.87 2.48 4.04
CA PRO A 217 -11.92 3.47 3.93
C PRO A 217 -12.28 4.01 5.31
N VAL A 218 -12.71 5.27 5.34
CA VAL A 218 -13.29 5.92 6.51
C VAL A 218 -14.63 6.52 6.12
N PHE A 219 -15.60 6.33 7.00
CA PHE A 219 -16.97 6.80 6.82
C PHE A 219 -17.26 7.96 7.78
N GLU A 220 -18.21 8.82 7.39
CA GLU A 220 -18.78 9.84 8.27
C GLU A 220 -20.14 9.33 8.78
N PRO A 221 -20.41 9.34 10.11
CA PRO A 221 -19.57 9.89 11.18
C PRO A 221 -18.31 9.04 11.46
N LEU A 222 -17.20 9.72 11.77
CA LEU A 222 -15.90 9.08 12.02
C LEU A 222 -16.01 8.07 13.18
N PRO A 223 -15.71 6.77 12.95
CA PRO A 223 -15.70 5.80 14.03
C PRO A 223 -14.64 6.13 15.08
N PRO A 224 -14.80 5.68 16.34
CA PRO A 224 -13.82 5.94 17.39
C PRO A 224 -12.46 5.27 17.15
N GLN A 225 -12.47 4.07 16.57
CA GLN A 225 -11.27 3.28 16.30
C GLN A 225 -11.55 2.16 15.29
N TYR A 226 -10.50 1.65 14.66
CA TYR A 226 -10.51 0.34 13.99
C TYR A 226 -9.63 -0.64 14.74
N PHE A 227 -9.76 -1.92 14.42
CA PHE A 227 -8.89 -2.95 14.96
C PHE A 227 -8.05 -3.56 13.85
N ILE A 228 -6.72 -3.54 14.02
CA ILE A 228 -5.82 -4.33 13.21
C ILE A 228 -5.53 -5.60 13.97
N ARG A 229 -5.90 -6.73 13.40
CA ARG A 229 -5.70 -8.04 13.99
C ARG A 229 -4.75 -8.84 13.12
N ILE A 230 -3.66 -9.31 13.70
CA ILE A 230 -2.79 -10.29 13.06
C ILE A 230 -3.01 -11.65 13.71
N VAL A 231 -3.41 -12.63 12.92
CA VAL A 231 -3.71 -13.99 13.37
C VAL A 231 -2.84 -14.97 12.61
N SER A 232 -2.17 -15.91 13.30
CA SER A 232 -1.45 -16.97 12.59
C SER A 232 -2.41 -17.80 11.74
N ASP A 233 -1.99 -18.28 10.57
CA ASP A 233 -2.79 -19.20 9.75
C ASP A 233 -2.83 -20.61 10.37
N ARG A 234 -1.84 -20.97 11.19
CA ARG A 234 -1.62 -22.35 11.66
C ARG A 234 -1.67 -22.50 13.18
N TRP A 235 -1.24 -21.49 13.93
CA TRP A 235 -1.10 -21.59 15.38
C TRP A 235 -2.37 -21.14 16.10
N ILE A 236 -2.84 -21.95 17.03
CA ILE A 236 -3.95 -21.64 17.95
C ILE A 236 -3.41 -20.77 19.08
N GLY A 237 -4.10 -19.66 19.39
CA GLY A 237 -3.69 -18.70 20.42
C GLY A 237 -2.56 -17.75 20.00
N SER A 238 -2.14 -17.78 18.73
CA SER A 238 -1.20 -16.82 18.15
C SER A 238 -2.01 -15.76 17.41
N GLU A 239 -2.32 -14.70 18.15
CA GLU A 239 -3.11 -13.57 17.71
C GLU A 239 -2.64 -12.31 18.45
N THR A 240 -2.64 -11.18 17.75
CA THR A 240 -2.39 -9.87 18.36
C THR A 240 -3.32 -8.86 17.73
N GLN A 241 -4.00 -8.09 18.58
CA GLN A 241 -4.97 -7.08 18.17
C GLN A 241 -4.48 -5.69 18.61
N LEU A 242 -4.40 -4.78 17.66
CA LEU A 242 -4.00 -3.39 17.87
C LEU A 242 -5.18 -2.47 17.60
N PRO A 243 -5.72 -1.77 18.62
CA PRO A 243 -6.71 -0.73 18.42
C PRO A 243 -6.07 0.52 17.82
N VAL A 244 -6.63 1.00 16.72
CA VAL A 244 -6.19 2.16 15.96
C VAL A 244 -7.19 3.29 16.22
N SER A 245 -6.89 4.15 17.20
CA SER A 245 -7.80 5.22 17.60
C SER A 245 -7.78 6.41 16.66
N PHE A 246 -8.97 6.94 16.34
CA PHE A 246 -9.13 8.13 15.52
C PHE A 246 -9.46 9.41 16.31
N ARG A 247 -9.38 9.37 17.65
CA ARG A 247 -9.72 10.51 18.53
C ARG A 247 -8.94 11.80 18.22
N HIS A 248 -7.68 11.67 17.84
CA HIS A 248 -6.80 12.81 17.50
C HIS A 248 -6.53 12.90 15.99
N LEU A 249 -7.32 12.21 15.17
CA LEU A 249 -7.14 12.18 13.74
C LEU A 249 -7.69 13.46 13.12
N ILE A 250 -6.81 14.28 12.54
CA ILE A 250 -7.19 15.47 11.79
C ILE A 250 -7.37 15.06 10.34
N LEU A 251 -8.62 14.93 9.90
CA LEU A 251 -8.93 14.69 8.50
C LEU A 251 -8.65 15.96 7.67
N PRO A 252 -8.15 15.82 6.43
CA PRO A 252 -7.98 16.96 5.55
C PRO A 252 -9.33 17.62 5.25
N GLU A 253 -9.28 18.88 4.85
CA GLU A 253 -10.46 19.58 4.33
C GLU A 253 -10.96 18.88 3.07
N LYS A 254 -12.28 18.96 2.84
CA LYS A 254 -12.87 18.44 1.61
C LYS A 254 -12.29 19.25 0.45
N TYR A 255 -11.82 18.57 -0.59
CA TYR A 255 -11.30 19.27 -1.76
C TYR A 255 -12.41 20.13 -2.38
N PRO A 256 -12.06 21.34 -2.88
CA PRO A 256 -13.03 22.16 -3.59
C PRO A 256 -13.53 21.39 -4.82
N PRO A 257 -14.78 21.61 -5.25
CA PRO A 257 -15.27 21.02 -6.49
C PRO A 257 -14.35 21.43 -7.65
N PRO A 258 -14.12 20.54 -8.63
CA PRO A 258 -13.34 20.88 -9.81
C PRO A 258 -14.01 22.03 -10.57
N THR A 259 -13.22 22.85 -11.25
CA THR A 259 -13.76 23.89 -12.15
C THR A 259 -14.60 23.24 -13.24
N GLU A 260 -15.83 23.71 -13.40
CA GLU A 260 -16.74 23.20 -14.42
C GLU A 260 -16.17 23.44 -15.83
N LEU A 261 -16.32 22.44 -16.69
CA LEU A 261 -16.01 22.58 -18.10
C LEU A 261 -17.21 23.28 -18.76
N LEU A 262 -17.00 24.53 -19.14
CA LEU A 262 -18.03 25.35 -19.78
C LEU A 262 -18.24 24.83 -21.20
N ASP A 263 -19.51 24.75 -21.62
CA ASP A 263 -19.89 24.41 -23.00
C ASP A 263 -19.65 25.62 -23.92
N LEU A 264 -18.38 25.92 -24.13
CA LEU A 264 -17.92 26.99 -24.99
C LEU A 264 -17.96 26.53 -26.43
N GLN A 265 -18.19 27.49 -27.35
CA GLN A 265 -18.01 27.22 -28.77
C GLN A 265 -16.55 26.78 -29.03
N PRO A 266 -16.32 25.64 -29.71
CA PRO A 266 -14.99 25.15 -29.98
C PRO A 266 -14.10 26.22 -30.61
N LEU A 267 -12.93 26.46 -30.02
CA LEU A 267 -12.05 27.53 -30.46
C LEU A 267 -11.38 27.14 -31.79
N PRO A 268 -11.59 27.88 -32.89
CA PRO A 268 -10.90 27.60 -34.14
C PRO A 268 -9.42 27.96 -34.02
N VAL A 269 -8.56 27.28 -34.81
CA VAL A 269 -7.11 27.58 -34.85
C VAL A 269 -6.82 29.05 -35.21
N SER A 270 -7.71 29.68 -35.99
CA SER A 270 -7.63 31.11 -36.35
C SER A 270 -7.72 32.07 -35.15
N ALA A 271 -8.10 31.59 -33.96
CA ALA A 271 -8.07 32.38 -32.74
C ALA A 271 -6.64 32.78 -32.30
N LEU A 272 -5.60 32.11 -32.82
CA LEU A 272 -4.20 32.46 -32.56
C LEU A 272 -3.79 33.81 -33.16
N ARG A 273 -4.50 34.30 -34.19
CA ARG A 273 -4.29 35.61 -34.84
C ARG A 273 -2.87 35.82 -35.38
N ASN A 274 -2.21 34.74 -35.77
CA ASN A 274 -0.88 34.78 -36.37
C ASN A 274 -0.76 33.64 -37.40
N PRO A 275 -0.63 33.93 -38.70
CA PRO A 275 -0.55 32.92 -39.75
C PRO A 275 0.55 31.87 -39.53
N SER A 276 1.69 32.26 -38.96
CA SER A 276 2.81 31.36 -38.68
C SER A 276 2.49 30.38 -37.55
N PHE A 277 1.70 30.79 -36.56
CA PHE A 277 1.31 29.93 -35.44
C PHE A 277 0.13 29.02 -35.84
N GLU A 278 -0.78 29.55 -36.65
CA GLU A 278 -1.91 28.78 -37.19
C GLU A 278 -1.43 27.60 -38.05
N ALA A 279 -0.37 27.80 -38.85
CA ALA A 279 0.23 26.77 -39.68
C ALA A 279 0.71 25.55 -38.89
N LEU A 280 1.05 25.70 -37.60
CA LEU A 280 1.51 24.59 -36.74
C LEU A 280 0.41 23.58 -36.41
N TYR A 281 -0.86 24.01 -36.46
CA TYR A 281 -2.01 23.22 -36.02
C TYR A 281 -3.06 22.96 -37.11
N LYS A 282 -3.09 23.81 -38.15
CA LYS A 282 -4.12 23.78 -39.21
C LYS A 282 -4.29 22.41 -39.87
N ASP A 283 -3.21 21.67 -40.06
CA ASP A 283 -3.23 20.34 -40.69
C ASP A 283 -3.54 19.20 -39.71
N LYS A 284 -3.49 19.46 -38.40
CA LYS A 284 -3.74 18.46 -37.36
C LYS A 284 -5.20 18.44 -36.91
N PHE A 285 -5.80 19.61 -36.72
CA PHE A 285 -7.20 19.74 -36.31
C PHE A 285 -7.75 21.14 -36.61
N PRO A 286 -9.06 21.26 -36.91
CA PRO A 286 -9.70 22.55 -37.20
C PRO A 286 -10.06 23.36 -35.94
N PHE A 287 -10.33 22.68 -34.81
CA PHE A 287 -10.74 23.28 -33.54
C PHE A 287 -9.94 22.69 -32.38
N PHE A 288 -9.64 23.51 -31.38
CA PHE A 288 -9.09 23.05 -30.11
C PHE A 288 -10.14 22.32 -29.29
N ASN A 289 -9.69 21.44 -28.40
CA ASN A 289 -10.62 20.70 -27.53
C ASN A 289 -11.28 21.64 -26.50
N PRO A 290 -12.34 21.20 -25.79
CA PRO A 290 -13.05 22.05 -24.84
C PRO A 290 -12.16 22.59 -23.70
N ILE A 291 -11.21 21.79 -23.20
CA ILE A 291 -10.29 22.20 -22.12
C ILE A 291 -9.36 23.31 -22.63
N GLN A 292 -8.74 23.10 -23.79
CA GLN A 292 -7.89 24.07 -24.49
C GLN A 292 -8.65 25.35 -24.79
N THR A 293 -9.90 25.25 -25.24
CA THR A 293 -10.80 26.38 -25.50
C THR A 293 -11.04 27.21 -24.24
N GLN A 294 -11.34 26.56 -23.11
CA GLN A 294 -11.59 27.24 -21.84
C GLN A 294 -10.33 27.90 -21.25
N VAL A 295 -9.17 27.26 -21.35
CA VAL A 295 -7.90 27.81 -20.82
C VAL A 295 -7.22 28.81 -21.76
N PHE A 296 -7.62 28.86 -23.04
CA PHE A 296 -6.95 29.66 -24.07
C PHE A 296 -6.80 31.13 -23.67
N ASN A 297 -7.88 31.78 -23.21
CA ASN A 297 -7.81 33.19 -22.84
C ASN A 297 -6.86 33.43 -21.66
N ALA A 298 -6.88 32.55 -20.66
CA ALA A 298 -5.98 32.67 -19.51
C ALA A 298 -4.51 32.50 -19.92
N VAL A 299 -4.19 31.54 -20.80
CA VAL A 299 -2.80 31.22 -21.16
C VAL A 299 -2.25 32.10 -22.28
N TYR A 300 -3.06 32.40 -23.30
CA TYR A 300 -2.62 33.10 -24.51
C TYR A 300 -2.86 34.61 -24.44
N SER A 301 -3.81 35.08 -23.62
CA SER A 301 -4.13 36.52 -23.50
C SER A 301 -3.61 37.17 -22.21
N SER A 302 -3.20 36.41 -21.19
CA SER A 302 -2.65 36.93 -19.93
C SER A 302 -1.22 36.42 -19.65
N ASP A 303 -0.49 37.11 -18.77
CA ASP A 303 0.84 36.71 -18.27
C ASP A 303 0.77 36.13 -16.84
N ASP A 304 -0.43 35.79 -16.36
CA ASP A 304 -0.62 35.22 -15.03
C ASP A 304 -0.13 33.77 -14.96
N ASN A 305 0.25 33.34 -13.76
CA ASN A 305 0.59 31.94 -13.53
C ASN A 305 -0.68 31.08 -13.60
N VAL A 306 -0.74 30.15 -14.55
CA VAL A 306 -1.90 29.26 -14.76
C VAL A 306 -1.59 27.85 -14.28
N PHE A 307 -2.54 27.23 -13.56
CA PHE A 307 -2.53 25.81 -13.23
C PHE A 307 -3.61 25.07 -14.02
N ILE A 308 -3.24 24.00 -14.73
CA ILE A 308 -4.15 23.21 -15.56
C ILE A 308 -4.14 21.76 -15.05
N GLY A 309 -5.12 21.42 -14.22
CA GLY A 309 -5.38 20.05 -13.77
C GLY A 309 -6.35 19.36 -14.72
N ALA A 310 -5.85 18.50 -15.62
CA ALA A 310 -6.67 17.71 -16.53
C ALA A 310 -6.13 16.28 -16.69
N PRO A 311 -6.99 15.30 -17.00
CA PRO A 311 -6.56 13.91 -17.23
C PRO A 311 -5.45 13.77 -18.30
N THR A 312 -4.73 12.65 -18.25
CA THR A 312 -3.76 12.31 -19.31
C THR A 312 -4.51 12.11 -20.64
N GLY A 313 -3.96 12.65 -21.73
CA GLY A 313 -4.62 12.66 -23.04
C GLY A 313 -5.49 13.89 -23.32
N SER A 314 -5.76 14.76 -22.34
CA SER A 314 -6.54 15.99 -22.54
C SER A 314 -5.83 17.11 -23.30
N GLY A 315 -4.64 16.84 -23.88
CA GLY A 315 -3.89 17.82 -24.68
C GLY A 315 -3.25 18.96 -23.86
N LYS A 316 -2.82 18.68 -22.62
CA LYS A 316 -2.12 19.64 -21.75
C LYS A 316 -0.86 20.23 -22.38
N THR A 317 -0.14 19.44 -23.19
CA THR A 317 1.05 19.89 -23.92
C THR A 317 0.74 21.04 -24.88
N ILE A 318 -0.42 21.05 -25.54
CA ILE A 318 -0.84 22.17 -26.40
C ILE A 318 -1.11 23.43 -25.57
N CYS A 319 -1.61 23.28 -24.32
CA CYS A 319 -1.76 24.42 -23.43
C CYS A 319 -0.40 25.02 -23.05
N ALA A 320 0.62 24.19 -22.84
CA ALA A 320 1.99 24.64 -22.65
C ALA A 320 2.54 25.35 -23.91
N GLU A 321 2.20 24.86 -25.10
CA GLU A 321 2.54 25.51 -26.38
C GLU A 321 1.88 26.88 -26.53
N PHE A 322 0.63 27.09 -26.08
CA PHE A 322 0.01 28.44 -26.08
C PHE A 322 0.86 29.45 -25.30
N ALA A 323 1.39 29.06 -24.15
CA ALA A 323 2.26 29.93 -23.35
C ALA A 323 3.58 30.25 -24.07
N MET A 324 4.16 29.27 -24.77
CA MET A 324 5.36 29.47 -25.60
C MET A 324 5.09 30.40 -26.78
N LEU A 325 3.97 30.22 -27.49
CA LEU A 325 3.57 31.07 -28.61
C LEU A 325 3.35 32.51 -28.16
N ARG A 326 2.72 32.71 -27.01
CA ARG A 326 2.59 34.04 -26.40
C ARG A 326 3.95 34.66 -26.10
N LEU A 327 4.85 33.90 -25.47
CA LEU A 327 6.21 34.37 -25.18
C LEU A 327 6.94 34.84 -26.44
N PHE A 328 6.90 34.02 -27.51
CA PHE A 328 7.54 34.36 -28.78
C PHE A 328 6.86 35.52 -29.52
N ALA A 329 5.54 35.73 -29.32
CA ALA A 329 4.84 36.89 -29.85
C ALA A 329 5.26 38.20 -29.16
N GLN A 330 5.56 38.16 -27.86
CA GLN A 330 5.95 39.34 -27.09
C GLN A 330 7.45 39.63 -27.16
N THR A 331 8.27 38.58 -27.08
CA THR A 331 9.74 38.68 -26.98
C THR A 331 10.39 37.69 -27.92
N ALA A 332 11.02 38.20 -28.99
CA ALA A 332 11.68 37.38 -30.01
C ALA A 332 12.82 36.49 -29.44
N GLU A 333 13.53 36.96 -28.41
CA GLU A 333 14.60 36.21 -27.71
C GLU A 333 14.13 35.62 -26.36
N GLY A 334 12.82 35.43 -26.19
CA GLY A 334 12.24 34.86 -24.98
C GLY A 334 12.76 33.45 -24.71
N ARG A 335 13.06 33.14 -23.45
CA ARG A 335 13.55 31.82 -23.03
C ARG A 335 12.47 31.07 -22.26
N CYS A 336 12.25 29.81 -22.62
CA CYS A 336 11.30 28.92 -21.95
C CYS A 336 12.04 27.70 -21.40
N VAL A 337 11.68 27.27 -20.19
CA VAL A 337 12.13 26.03 -19.58
C VAL A 337 10.93 25.13 -19.36
N TYR A 338 10.88 24.03 -20.11
CA TYR A 338 9.88 22.97 -19.94
C TYR A 338 10.46 21.84 -19.09
N VAL A 339 9.73 21.45 -18.05
CA VAL A 339 10.12 20.41 -17.10
C VAL A 339 9.09 19.30 -17.10
N THR A 340 9.57 18.07 -17.24
CA THR A 340 8.79 16.83 -17.12
C THR A 340 9.55 15.84 -16.24
N PRO A 341 8.87 15.03 -15.40
CA PRO A 341 9.53 14.15 -14.45
C PRO A 341 10.20 12.93 -15.11
N LYS A 342 9.92 12.65 -16.39
CA LYS A 342 10.44 11.47 -17.10
C LYS A 342 11.26 11.86 -18.32
N GLU A 343 12.46 11.29 -18.44
CA GLU A 343 13.36 11.52 -19.58
C GLU A 343 12.71 11.15 -20.93
N ALA A 344 12.03 10.01 -21.02
CA ALA A 344 11.36 9.59 -22.24
C ALA A 344 10.28 10.59 -22.71
N LEU A 345 9.58 11.27 -21.78
CA LEU A 345 8.62 12.32 -22.14
C LEU A 345 9.35 13.57 -22.63
N ALA A 346 10.50 13.90 -22.03
CA ALA A 346 11.32 15.02 -22.49
C ALA A 346 11.82 14.79 -23.93
N GLU A 347 12.26 13.58 -24.27
CA GLU A 347 12.71 13.23 -25.62
C GLU A 347 11.57 13.30 -26.67
N LEU A 348 10.38 12.80 -26.30
CA LEU A 348 9.19 12.87 -27.15
C LEU A 348 8.79 14.33 -27.43
N VAL A 349 8.67 15.13 -26.37
CA VAL A 349 8.32 16.55 -26.48
C VAL A 349 9.42 17.31 -27.23
N TYR A 350 10.69 17.01 -26.97
CA TYR A 350 11.82 17.61 -27.68
C TYR A 350 11.74 17.34 -29.19
N THR A 351 11.45 16.10 -29.59
CA THR A 351 11.36 15.72 -31.00
C THR A 351 10.19 16.43 -31.69
N ASP A 352 9.01 16.44 -31.07
CA ASP A 352 7.83 17.12 -31.60
C ASP A 352 8.02 18.64 -31.67
N TRP A 353 8.58 19.25 -30.62
CA TRP A 353 8.82 20.70 -30.57
C TRP A 353 9.96 21.14 -31.49
N THR A 354 10.99 20.32 -31.69
CA THR A 354 12.03 20.60 -32.68
C THR A 354 11.43 20.66 -34.08
N GLN A 355 10.57 19.70 -34.43
CA GLN A 355 9.90 19.70 -35.73
C GLN A 355 8.91 20.87 -35.89
N LYS A 356 8.19 21.25 -34.82
CA LYS A 356 7.21 22.33 -34.84
C LYS A 356 7.83 23.72 -34.86
N PHE A 357 8.74 24.03 -33.93
CA PHE A 357 9.27 25.38 -33.73
C PHE A 357 10.57 25.64 -34.48
N PHE A 358 11.28 24.59 -34.91
CA PHE A 358 12.54 24.67 -35.66
C PHE A 358 12.53 23.80 -36.91
N PRO A 359 11.56 23.95 -37.83
CA PRO A 359 11.59 23.21 -39.08
C PRO A 359 12.85 23.62 -39.86
N GLY A 360 13.74 22.65 -40.12
CA GLY A 360 14.92 22.87 -40.96
C GLY A 360 14.51 23.29 -42.39
N PRO A 361 15.43 23.87 -43.19
CA PRO A 361 15.13 24.25 -44.57
C PRO A 361 14.70 23.02 -45.39
N GLN A 362 13.55 23.13 -46.08
CA GLN A 362 13.08 22.14 -47.05
C GLN A 362 14.15 22.00 -48.15
N GLN A 363 14.70 20.79 -48.30
CA GLN A 363 15.64 20.47 -49.37
C GLN A 363 14.92 20.47 -50.72
N GLU A 364 15.06 21.53 -51.50
CA GLU A 364 15.01 21.41 -52.96
C GLU A 364 16.40 20.99 -53.45
N GLY A 365 16.42 20.04 -54.38
CA GLY A 365 17.59 19.30 -54.82
C GLY A 365 18.80 20.17 -55.18
N GLY A 366 19.92 19.87 -54.54
CA GLY A 366 21.22 20.44 -54.85
C GLY A 366 22.14 20.26 -53.65
N HIS A 367 23.25 19.57 -53.83
CA HIS A 367 24.33 19.59 -52.85
C HIS A 367 25.02 20.95 -52.97
N PRO A 368 25.11 21.76 -51.89
CA PRO A 368 26.35 22.48 -51.71
C PRO A 368 26.87 22.47 -50.27
N ASP A 369 28.18 22.62 -50.26
CA ASP A 369 29.17 22.71 -49.20
C ASP A 369 28.82 23.73 -48.09
N TRP A 370 28.98 23.36 -46.80
CA TRP A 370 28.70 24.22 -45.63
C TRP A 370 29.96 24.61 -44.83
N ARG A 371 31.07 24.92 -45.51
CA ARG A 371 32.09 25.79 -44.88
C ARG A 371 31.66 27.26 -45.02
N ASN A 372 31.44 27.89 -43.86
CA ASN A 372 31.11 29.30 -43.61
C ASN A 372 29.61 29.62 -43.76
N GLY A 373 28.90 30.15 -42.78
CA GLY A 373 29.27 30.64 -41.46
C GLY A 373 28.09 31.44 -40.93
N TYR A 374 27.23 30.80 -40.13
CA TYR A 374 26.34 31.44 -39.15
C TYR A 374 26.12 30.41 -38.04
N ARG A 375 26.59 30.77 -36.84
CA ARG A 375 26.62 29.93 -35.63
C ARG A 375 25.23 29.35 -35.32
N SER A 376 25.11 28.03 -35.38
CA SER A 376 24.22 27.27 -34.51
C SER A 376 24.89 27.09 -33.13
N GLU A 377 24.84 28.13 -32.30
CA GLU A 377 25.19 28.02 -30.88
C GLU A 377 23.96 28.26 -30.01
N ALA A 378 22.93 27.44 -30.19
CA ALA A 378 21.90 27.22 -29.18
C ALA A 378 21.27 25.84 -29.45
N PHE A 379 21.20 25.00 -28.41
CA PHE A 379 20.74 23.60 -28.45
C PHE A 379 21.71 22.58 -29.08
N GLY A 380 22.96 22.62 -28.65
CA GLY A 380 23.84 21.45 -28.67
C GLY A 380 23.61 20.58 -27.43
N LYS A 381 23.34 19.28 -27.64
CA LYS A 381 23.43 18.23 -26.61
C LYS A 381 24.66 18.46 -25.72
N ARG A 382 24.47 18.86 -24.46
CA ARG A 382 25.50 18.77 -23.41
C ARG A 382 25.09 17.72 -22.39
N GLN A 383 25.35 16.49 -22.78
CA GLN A 383 25.47 15.35 -21.89
C GLN A 383 26.85 15.41 -21.20
N TYR A 384 27.14 16.47 -20.44
CA TYR A 384 28.38 16.60 -19.66
C TYR A 384 28.18 17.59 -18.50
N HIS A 385 27.52 17.18 -17.42
CA HIS A 385 27.66 17.85 -16.12
C HIS A 385 27.50 16.95 -14.89
N TYR A 386 27.42 15.62 -15.05
CA TYR A 386 27.41 14.70 -13.89
C TYR A 386 28.80 14.29 -13.39
N GLN A 387 29.85 14.38 -14.22
CA GLN A 387 31.21 13.97 -13.82
C GLN A 387 32.13 15.14 -13.44
N HIS A 388 31.97 16.33 -14.03
CA HIS A 388 32.91 17.44 -13.80
C HIS A 388 32.66 18.23 -12.50
N ALA A 389 31.47 18.10 -11.90
CA ALA A 389 31.15 18.73 -10.61
C ALA A 389 31.78 18.02 -9.41
N ARG A 390 32.26 16.78 -9.59
CA ARG A 390 32.92 15.99 -8.54
C ARG A 390 34.38 16.41 -8.31
N GLU A 391 34.99 17.11 -9.28
CA GLU A 391 36.39 17.52 -9.25
C GLU A 391 36.60 18.96 -8.74
N MET A 392 35.54 19.76 -8.55
CA MET A 392 35.64 21.20 -8.26
C MET A 392 35.01 21.65 -6.94
N GLY A 393 34.94 20.77 -5.93
CA GLY A 393 34.87 21.11 -4.50
C GLY A 393 34.02 22.34 -4.08
N ARG A 394 32.79 22.50 -4.58
CA ARG A 394 31.85 23.57 -4.18
C ARG A 394 30.40 23.04 -4.06
N PRO A 395 29.57 23.62 -3.17
CA PRO A 395 28.58 22.87 -2.40
C PRO A 395 27.33 22.47 -3.20
N LEU A 396 26.96 21.20 -3.03
CA LEU A 396 25.90 20.41 -3.68
C LEU A 396 24.45 20.77 -3.30
N ALA A 397 24.20 21.92 -2.67
CA ALA A 397 22.92 22.19 -2.00
C ALA A 397 21.70 22.34 -2.95
N ALA A 398 21.90 22.77 -4.20
CA ALA A 398 20.79 23.01 -5.13
C ALA A 398 20.35 21.74 -5.90
N LEU A 399 21.26 20.77 -6.10
CA LEU A 399 20.94 19.50 -6.79
C LEU A 399 20.44 18.42 -5.82
N GLU A 400 20.88 18.44 -4.56
CA GLU A 400 20.33 17.56 -3.52
C GLU A 400 18.87 17.92 -3.20
N ALA A 401 18.51 19.20 -3.22
CA ALA A 401 17.11 19.64 -3.07
C ALA A 401 16.20 19.13 -4.20
N ALA A 402 16.72 18.94 -5.43
CA ALA A 402 15.96 18.40 -6.54
C ALA A 402 15.83 16.86 -6.48
N LYS A 403 16.85 16.15 -5.96
CA LYS A 403 16.79 14.70 -5.72
C LYS A 403 15.89 14.32 -4.54
N GLU A 404 15.92 15.09 -3.44
CA GLU A 404 15.00 14.88 -2.30
C GLU A 404 13.53 15.06 -2.70
N CYS A 405 13.24 15.96 -3.65
CA CYS A 405 11.89 16.14 -4.19
C CYS A 405 11.38 14.92 -4.99
N THR A 406 12.26 14.11 -5.60
CA THR A 406 11.85 12.96 -6.42
C THR A 406 11.80 11.64 -5.64
N GLU A 407 12.62 11.45 -4.61
CA GLU A 407 12.72 10.16 -3.91
C GLU A 407 11.94 10.09 -2.59
N HIS A 408 11.61 11.22 -1.94
CA HIS A 408 10.98 11.21 -0.62
C HIS A 408 9.93 12.31 -0.40
N GLN A 409 8.86 12.42 -1.21
CA GLN A 409 7.62 13.08 -0.72
C GLN A 409 6.35 13.02 -1.60
N PHE A 410 6.30 12.24 -2.69
CA PHE A 410 5.11 12.20 -3.56
C PHE A 410 3.85 11.55 -2.95
N VAL A 411 3.86 11.20 -1.66
CA VAL A 411 2.67 10.68 -0.95
C VAL A 411 2.30 11.49 0.28
N HIS A 412 2.81 12.71 0.45
CA HIS A 412 2.53 13.53 1.63
C HIS A 412 2.36 15.02 1.30
N CYS A 413 1.21 15.40 0.74
CA CYS A 413 0.49 16.66 1.04
C CYS A 413 -0.57 16.95 -0.03
N GLY A 414 -1.85 16.95 0.37
CA GLY A 414 -2.95 17.58 -0.37
C GLY A 414 -2.89 19.12 -0.40
N ARG A 415 -1.69 19.71 -0.33
CA ARG A 415 -1.40 21.14 -0.43
C ARG A 415 -0.21 21.34 -1.36
N VAL A 416 -0.40 21.04 -2.64
CA VAL A 416 0.66 21.16 -3.67
C VAL A 416 0.99 22.64 -3.95
N ALA A 417 0.01 23.55 -3.83
CA ALA A 417 0.20 24.95 -4.21
C ALA A 417 1.17 25.79 -3.33
N PRO A 418 1.19 25.69 -1.97
CA PRO A 418 2.05 26.54 -1.15
C PRO A 418 3.49 26.01 -1.01
N CYS A 419 3.70 24.69 -1.08
CA CYS A 419 5.01 24.07 -0.87
C CYS A 419 5.97 24.30 -2.04
N TRP A 420 5.45 24.23 -3.28
CA TRP A 420 6.21 24.58 -4.49
C TRP A 420 6.62 26.05 -4.51
N ARG A 421 5.75 26.95 -4.02
CA ARG A 421 6.01 28.40 -3.96
C ARG A 421 7.14 28.80 -2.99
N ARG A 422 7.36 28.06 -1.90
CA ARG A 422 8.37 28.40 -0.87
C ARG A 422 9.77 27.85 -1.12
N ARG A 423 9.91 26.67 -1.77
CA ARG A 423 11.23 26.03 -1.95
C ARG A 423 11.99 26.50 -3.19
N TRP A 424 11.31 26.81 -4.29
CA TRP A 424 11.98 27.24 -5.53
C TRP A 424 12.20 28.76 -5.64
N THR A 425 11.44 29.57 -4.91
CA THR A 425 11.68 31.02 -4.79
C THR A 425 13.02 31.34 -4.11
N GLY A 426 13.58 30.41 -3.32
CA GLY A 426 14.86 30.59 -2.64
C GLY A 426 16.10 30.05 -3.39
N ALA A 427 15.96 29.12 -4.34
CA ALA A 427 17.11 28.40 -4.90
C ALA A 427 17.27 28.44 -6.43
N GLY A 428 16.19 28.65 -7.21
CA GLY A 428 16.24 28.54 -8.68
C GLY A 428 15.89 29.81 -9.46
N SER A 429 15.13 30.73 -8.85
CA SER A 429 14.73 32.01 -9.47
C SER A 429 15.91 32.94 -9.80
N HIS A 430 17.05 32.78 -9.14
CA HIS A 430 18.25 33.59 -9.35
C HIS A 430 19.09 33.20 -10.59
N LEU A 431 18.90 32.00 -11.15
CA LEU A 431 19.70 31.52 -12.28
C LEU A 431 19.17 31.99 -13.65
N PHE A 432 17.86 32.22 -13.79
CA PHE A 432 17.24 32.74 -15.01
C PHE A 432 16.00 33.58 -14.68
N PRO A 433 16.15 34.85 -14.28
CA PRO A 433 15.05 35.68 -13.77
C PRO A 433 13.95 36.02 -14.79
N ASN A 434 14.16 35.74 -16.09
CA ASN A 434 13.26 36.10 -17.19
C ASN A 434 12.79 34.88 -18.02
N ALA A 435 12.79 33.67 -17.46
CA ALA A 435 12.36 32.47 -18.17
C ALA A 435 10.91 32.08 -17.84
N LEU A 436 10.13 31.73 -18.86
CA LEU A 436 8.83 31.08 -18.66
C LEU A 436 9.06 29.64 -18.18
N HIS A 437 8.45 29.25 -17.07
CA HIS A 437 8.56 27.90 -16.50
C HIS A 437 7.27 27.11 -16.75
N LEU A 438 7.38 25.99 -17.46
CA LEU A 438 6.26 25.10 -17.77
C LEU A 438 6.50 23.74 -17.11
N PHE A 439 5.54 23.29 -16.31
CA PHE A 439 5.59 22.00 -15.63
C PHE A 439 4.49 21.10 -16.17
N ALA A 440 4.85 19.87 -16.54
CA ALA A 440 3.89 18.85 -16.96
C ALA A 440 4.18 17.53 -16.24
N ASP A 441 3.12 16.95 -15.65
CA ASP A 441 3.13 15.64 -14.99
C ASP A 441 3.24 14.47 -15.98
#